data_AF-A0A7W0QXB6-F1
#
_entry.id   AF-A0A7W0QXB6-F1
#
_cell.length_a   1.000
_cell.length_b   1.000
_cell.length_c   1.000
_cell.angle_alpha   90.00
_cell.angle_beta   90.00
_cell.angle_gamma   90.00
#
_symmetry.space_group_name_H-M   'P 1'
#
loop_
_entity.id
_entity.type
_entity.pdbx_description
1 polymer ?
#
loop_
_entity_poly.entity_id
_entity_poly.type
_entity_poly.pdbx_seq_one_letter_code
_entity_poly.pdbx_strand_id
1 'polypeptide(L)'
;LHLFFQDLTTGLGATGLPDFMRPVDLAAAYAEASGREPGDLTWHIAYAAMRHGVIMRRVTERSILFGEAVRPPDPDDMIIHRATLRAMLAGTYWDTIALHP
;
A
#
# COMPACT_ATOMS: atom_id res chain seq x y z
N LEU A 1 -1.39 1.48 -5.21
CA LEU A 1 -0.89 2.80 -4.75
C LEU A 1 -1.94 3.50 -3.90
N HIS A 2 -3.20 3.58 -4.33
CA HIS A 2 -4.28 4.22 -3.56
C HIS A 2 -4.38 3.76 -2.10
N LEU A 3 -4.44 2.44 -1.86
CA LEU A 3 -4.49 1.87 -0.50
C LEU A 3 -3.43 2.45 0.46
N PHE A 4 -2.19 2.65 -0.01
CA PHE A 4 -1.14 3.26 0.81
C PHE A 4 -1.49 4.70 1.23
N PHE A 5 -1.96 5.53 0.30
CA PHE A 5 -2.35 6.90 0.61
C PHE A 5 -3.61 6.94 1.47
N GLN A 6 -4.53 6.00 1.26
CA GLN A 6 -5.70 5.86 2.10
C GLN A 6 -5.28 5.54 3.55
N ASP A 7 -4.45 4.52 3.76
CA ASP A 7 -3.94 4.13 5.09
C ASP A 7 -3.14 5.25 5.76
N LEU A 8 -2.32 5.98 4.99
CA LEU A 8 -1.56 7.12 5.51
C LEU A 8 -2.49 8.24 5.96
N THR A 9 -3.49 8.58 5.15
CA THR A 9 -4.42 9.68 5.42
C THR A 9 -5.30 9.37 6.63
N THR A 10 -5.81 8.14 6.73
CA THR A 10 -6.59 7.68 7.88
C THR A 10 -5.75 7.59 9.14
N GLY A 11 -4.50 7.14 9.04
CA GLY A 11 -3.54 7.16 10.15
C GLY A 11 -3.24 8.57 10.69
N LEU A 12 -3.38 9.60 9.85
CA LEU A 12 -3.27 11.01 10.24
C LEU A 12 -4.59 11.64 10.71
N GLY A 13 -5.67 10.85 10.82
CA GLY A 13 -6.97 11.29 11.35
C GLY A 13 -7.93 11.88 10.32
N ALA A 14 -7.59 11.86 9.04
CA ALA A 14 -8.49 12.32 7.96
C ALA A 14 -9.20 11.13 7.30
N THR A 15 -10.42 11.34 6.79
CA THR A 15 -11.23 10.27 6.18
C THR A 15 -10.61 9.69 4.90
N GLY A 16 -9.84 10.48 4.15
CA GLY A 16 -9.33 10.10 2.84
C GLY A 16 -10.45 9.93 1.80
N LEU A 17 -10.27 8.97 0.88
CA LEU A 17 -11.21 8.61 -0.17
C LEU A 17 -11.51 7.10 -0.11
N PRO A 18 -12.31 6.64 0.88
CA PRO A 18 -12.50 5.21 1.16
C PRO A 18 -13.21 4.47 0.02
N ASP A 19 -14.06 5.16 -0.74
CA ASP A 19 -14.81 4.59 -1.87
C ASP A 19 -14.08 4.69 -3.21
N PHE A 20 -12.91 5.32 -3.25
CA PHE A 20 -12.13 5.44 -4.47
C PHE A 20 -11.25 4.21 -4.67
N MET A 21 -11.19 3.69 -5.91
CA MET A 21 -10.29 2.59 -6.30
C MET A 21 -10.29 1.38 -5.36
N ARG A 22 -11.48 0.98 -4.86
CA ARG A 22 -11.60 -0.23 -4.04
C ARG A 22 -11.22 -1.46 -4.87
N PRO A 23 -10.49 -2.44 -4.32
CA PRO A 23 -10.03 -3.61 -5.09
C PRO A 23 -11.18 -4.38 -5.75
N VAL A 24 -12.30 -4.58 -5.05
CA VAL A 24 -13.49 -5.23 -5.60
C VAL A 24 -14.07 -4.48 -6.81
N ASP A 25 -14.16 -3.16 -6.76
CA ASP A 25 -14.68 -2.35 -7.88
C ASP A 25 -13.72 -2.37 -9.07
N LEU A 26 -12.41 -2.32 -8.80
CA LEU A 26 -11.40 -2.41 -9.85
C LEU A 26 -11.39 -3.78 -10.54
N ALA A 27 -11.57 -4.85 -9.77
CA ALA A 27 -11.71 -6.21 -10.30
C ALA A 27 -12.93 -6.31 -11.23
N ALA A 28 -14.09 -5.82 -10.79
CA ALA A 28 -15.31 -5.80 -11.57
C ALA A 28 -15.18 -4.96 -12.85
N ALA A 29 -14.66 -3.73 -12.73
CA ALA A 29 -14.42 -2.86 -13.88
C ALA A 29 -13.43 -3.45 -14.88
N TYR A 30 -12.39 -4.14 -14.40
CA TYR A 30 -11.44 -4.84 -15.27
C TYR A 30 -12.10 -6.02 -15.99
N ALA A 31 -12.91 -6.82 -15.29
CA ALA A 31 -13.63 -7.94 -15.89
C ALA A 31 -14.61 -7.47 -16.97
N GLU A 32 -15.37 -6.41 -16.71
CA GLU A 32 -16.28 -5.79 -17.68
C GLU A 32 -15.54 -5.31 -18.94
N ALA A 33 -14.42 -4.59 -18.75
CA ALA A 33 -13.69 -4.00 -19.87
C ALA A 33 -12.88 -5.02 -20.68
N SER A 34 -12.39 -6.09 -20.06
CA SER A 34 -11.47 -7.05 -20.69
C SER A 34 -12.11 -8.40 -21.06
N GLY A 35 -13.28 -8.72 -20.52
CA GLY A 35 -13.87 -10.05 -20.59
C GLY A 35 -13.09 -11.11 -19.80
N ARG A 36 -12.23 -10.70 -18.85
CA ARG A 36 -11.36 -11.58 -18.08
C ARG A 36 -11.48 -11.35 -16.58
N GLU A 37 -11.85 -12.39 -15.85
CA GLU A 37 -11.90 -12.36 -14.39
C GLU A 37 -10.48 -12.32 -13.80
N PRO A 38 -10.13 -11.26 -13.04
CA PRO A 38 -8.92 -11.29 -12.25
C PRO A 38 -9.07 -12.31 -11.12
N GLY A 39 -8.05 -13.13 -10.89
CA GLY A 39 -8.00 -14.04 -9.75
C GLY A 39 -7.79 -13.30 -8.42
N ASP A 40 -7.42 -14.05 -7.38
CA ASP A 40 -7.11 -13.46 -6.07
C ASP A 40 -5.99 -12.39 -6.18
N LEU A 41 -6.35 -11.17 -5.80
CA LEU A 41 -5.47 -10.01 -5.85
C LEU A 41 -4.59 -9.86 -4.61
N THR A 42 -4.80 -10.67 -3.56
CA THR A 42 -4.09 -10.58 -2.28
C THR A 42 -2.57 -10.54 -2.46
N TRP A 43 -2.02 -11.54 -3.16
CA TRP A 43 -0.58 -11.60 -3.43
C TRP A 43 -0.10 -10.42 -4.28
N HIS A 44 -0.87 -10.01 -5.29
CA HIS A 44 -0.51 -8.93 -6.20
C HIS A 44 -0.46 -7.57 -5.48
N ILE A 45 -1.40 -7.32 -4.57
CA ILE A 45 -1.44 -6.12 -3.73
C ILE A 45 -0.25 -6.13 -2.75
N ALA A 46 0.01 -7.26 -2.07
CA ALA A 46 1.17 -7.39 -1.18
C ALA A 46 2.49 -7.14 -1.91
N TYR A 47 2.64 -7.72 -3.11
CA TYR A 47 3.81 -7.53 -3.96
C TYR A 47 3.97 -6.07 -4.40
N ALA A 48 2.88 -5.41 -4.81
CA ALA A 48 2.89 -3.99 -5.15
C ALA A 48 3.28 -3.10 -3.94
N ALA A 49 2.77 -3.41 -2.74
CA ALA A 49 3.10 -2.69 -1.52
C ALA A 49 4.57 -2.86 -1.14
N MET A 50 5.14 -4.07 -1.31
CA MET A 50 6.57 -4.33 -1.09
C MET A 50 7.43 -3.52 -2.05
N ARG A 51 7.11 -3.54 -3.36
CA ARG A 51 7.83 -2.72 -4.36
C ARG A 51 7.77 -1.23 -4.01
N HIS A 52 6.62 -0.76 -3.54
CA HIS A 52 6.47 0.61 -3.06
C HIS A 52 7.34 0.89 -1.83
N GLY A 53 7.49 -0.07 -0.91
CA GLY A 53 8.41 0.02 0.23
C GLY A 53 9.87 0.21 -0.20
N VAL A 54 10.31 -0.51 -1.23
CA VAL A 54 11.65 -0.31 -1.82
C VAL A 54 11.81 1.11 -2.36
N ILE A 55 10.80 1.64 -3.05
CA ILE A 55 10.82 3.01 -3.58
C ILE A 55 10.91 4.02 -2.44
N MET A 56 10.08 3.89 -1.39
CA MET A 56 10.08 4.81 -0.24
C MET A 56 11.42 4.83 0.46
N ARG A 57 12.03 3.66 0.68
CA ARG A 57 13.38 3.57 1.21
C ARG A 57 14.39 4.34 0.36
N ARG A 58 14.36 4.19 -0.97
CA ARG A 58 15.28 4.91 -1.87
C ARG A 58 15.05 6.43 -1.84
N VAL A 59 13.81 6.88 -1.68
CA VAL A 59 13.49 8.30 -1.50
C VAL A 59 14.13 8.82 -0.21
N THR A 60 13.98 8.13 0.91
CA THR A 60 14.59 8.53 2.18
C THR A 60 16.12 8.47 2.14
N GLU A 61 16.71 7.43 1.54
CA GLU A 61 18.16 7.33 1.33
C GLU A 61 18.70 8.53 0.53
N ARG A 62 17.96 8.97 -0.50
CA ARG A 62 18.32 10.16 -1.27
C ARG A 62 18.21 11.44 -0.43
N SER A 63 17.16 11.62 0.36
CA SER A 63 17.06 12.78 1.26
C SER A 63 18.16 12.80 2.32
N ILE A 64 18.59 11.63 2.83
CA ILE A 64 19.76 11.54 3.72
C ILE A 64 21.04 11.99 2.99
N LEU A 65 21.25 11.54 1.75
CA LEU A 65 22.42 11.92 0.95
C LEU A 65 22.52 13.45 0.77
N PHE A 66 21.38 14.14 0.59
CA PHE A 66 21.32 15.59 0.43
C PHE A 66 21.23 16.36 1.76
N GLY A 67 21.27 15.69 2.91
CA GLY A 67 21.19 16.34 4.23
C GLY A 67 19.79 16.82 4.61
N GLU A 68 18.74 16.40 3.91
CA GLU A 68 17.34 16.74 4.17
C GLU A 68 16.70 15.85 5.25
N ALA A 69 17.31 14.69 5.54
CA ALA A 69 16.84 13.73 6.54
C ALA A 69 18.01 13.11 7.31
N VAL A 70 17.73 12.66 8.54
CA VAL A 70 18.69 11.93 9.38
C VAL A 70 18.50 10.43 9.17
N ARG A 71 19.60 9.67 9.08
CA ARG A 71 19.55 8.21 9.03
C ARG A 71 18.93 7.67 10.32
N PRO A 72 17.82 6.91 10.25
CA PRO A 72 17.23 6.31 11.44
C PRO A 72 18.12 5.16 11.98
N PRO A 73 18.01 4.85 13.28
CA PRO A 73 18.72 3.71 13.87
C PRO A 73 18.23 2.36 13.33
N ASP A 74 16.92 2.23 13.06
CA ASP A 74 16.34 1.07 12.36
C ASP A 74 16.20 1.42 10.86
N PRO A 75 16.88 0.71 9.94
CA PRO A 75 16.75 0.93 8.51
C PRO A 75 15.32 0.80 7.97
N ASP A 76 14.47 0.00 8.62
CA ASP A 76 13.08 -0.17 8.19
C ASP A 76 12.23 1.07 8.43
N ASP A 77 12.64 2.00 9.30
CA ASP A 77 11.92 3.27 9.54
C ASP A 77 11.99 4.21 8.33
N MET A 78 12.81 3.88 7.33
CA MET A 78 12.78 4.53 6.01
C MET A 78 11.58 4.07 5.15
N ILE A 79 10.81 3.09 5.60
CA ILE A 79 9.60 2.60 4.93
C ILE A 79 8.38 3.10 5.71
N ILE A 80 7.78 4.18 5.25
CA ILE A 80 6.66 4.88 5.92
C ILE A 80 5.52 3.91 6.28
N HIS A 81 5.19 2.97 5.39
CA HIS A 81 4.12 1.98 5.58
C HIS A 81 4.62 0.61 6.05
N ARG A 82 5.72 0.54 6.82
CA ARG A 82 6.23 -0.74 7.34
C ARG A 82 5.20 -1.50 8.17
N ALA A 83 4.35 -0.80 8.92
CA ALA A 83 3.28 -1.40 9.71
C ALA A 83 2.24 -2.10 8.81
N THR A 84 1.82 -1.45 7.72
CA THR A 84 0.93 -2.04 6.72
C THR A 84 1.51 -3.31 6.11
N LEU A 85 2.81 -3.31 5.76
CA LEU A 85 3.48 -4.50 5.23
C LEU A 85 3.50 -5.65 6.25
N ARG A 86 3.73 -5.35 7.53
CA ARG A 86 3.67 -6.36 8.61
C ARG A 86 2.25 -6.92 8.76
N ALA A 87 1.22 -6.08 8.70
CA ALA A 87 -0.17 -6.50 8.78
C ALA A 87 -0.58 -7.38 7.58
N MET A 88 -0.08 -7.10 6.38
CA MET A 88 -0.30 -7.95 5.20
C MET A 88 0.30 -9.35 5.39
N LEU A 89 1.52 -9.44 5.93
CA LEU A 89 2.18 -10.72 6.23
C LEU A 89 1.50 -11.49 7.37
N ALA A 90 0.99 -10.77 8.36
CA ALA A 90 0.22 -11.35 9.47
C ALA A 90 -1.22 -11.74 9.09
N GLY A 91 -1.67 -11.38 7.88
CA GLY A 91 -3.02 -11.62 7.40
C GLY A 91 -4.07 -10.60 7.88
N THR A 92 -3.76 -9.81 8.91
CA THR A 92 -4.73 -8.89 9.55
C THR A 92 -5.08 -7.66 8.71
N TYR A 93 -4.31 -7.37 7.66
CA TYR A 93 -4.63 -6.25 6.75
C TYR A 93 -5.82 -6.57 5.83
N TRP A 94 -6.00 -7.83 5.47
CA TRP A 94 -6.95 -8.19 4.42
C TRP A 94 -8.40 -8.02 4.87
N ASP A 95 -8.65 -8.13 6.17
CA ASP A 95 -9.96 -7.87 6.79
C ASP A 95 -10.38 -6.40 6.72
N THR A 96 -9.45 -5.48 6.45
CA THR A 96 -9.72 -4.03 6.44
C THR A 96 -10.04 -3.49 5.05
N ILE A 97 -9.96 -4.33 4.00
CA ILE A 97 -10.18 -3.91 2.61
C ILE A 97 -11.18 -4.82 1.90
N ALA A 98 -11.99 -4.24 1.01
CA ALA A 98 -12.94 -4.99 0.20
C ALA A 98 -12.22 -5.69 -0.98
N LEU A 99 -11.74 -6.92 -0.74
CA LEU A 99 -11.12 -7.78 -1.75
C LEU A 99 -12.12 -8.66 -2.50
N HIS A 100 -13.23 -8.99 -1.85
CA HIS A 100 -14.25 -9.87 -2.38
C HIS A 100 -15.61 -9.16 -2.34
N PRO A 101 -16.56 -9.52 -3.22
CA PRO A 101 -17.93 -9.00 -3.19
C PRO A 101 -18.67 -9.25 -1.88
#